data_AF-A0A2N2WVW3-F1
#
_entry.id   AF-A0A2N2WVW3-F1
#
_cell.length_a   1.000
_cell.length_b   1.000
_cell.length_c   1.000
_cell.angle_alpha   90.00
_cell.angle_beta   90.00
_cell.angle_gamma   90.00
#
_symmetry.space_group_name_H-M   'P 1'
#
loop_
_entity.id
_entity.type
_entity.pdbx_description
1 polymer ?
#
loop_
_entity_poly.entity_id
_entity_poly.type
_entity_poly.pdbx_seq_one_letter_code
_entity_poly.pdbx_strand_id
1 'polypeptide(L)'
;MNDISTKLEKHFKDAVDIEFTIQDGKLWVLNARPARRTGVANLKITIDLFFEKVIDLNEAISRLRFRDIDEVLTPPIVNENELEILGKGLPASPGATTGKIFFDSDSLIQRKGNSCILCRIEVSPEDLNAIFISEGVITSRGGMTSHAAVVSRGIGKPCISGIGSLNINLKERKASINGYKINEGDWITINGSLGNLYMGKGNVTVPNWRNNRQLFVFSRIIEKAICTNVLGDNNIGKAWILRDYFLHNIPFHIKGTEKKSIATKDYISFVHPTDVQIRNIYKSLNKLEYEDLNSKLILQGLRNTLLRLLSNKIGIDNHYKYYRPILDPMCCVRNMKNDNNSFHQLIGEEYFNISKYIPNLIDIYKVKIYYEVQTDSENELSFLDFTNPNGESIVLKCDNIISLYIEINDQIIKPKDLPKLYNTFRKREYFWTWYSENLTSHKEIVEFVNRPKKDRLKNFRLNTYAHELELLENDSLTNSGQALIF
;
A
#
# COMPACT_ATOMS: atom_id res chain seq x y z
N MET A 1 -10.31 -35.24 22.42
CA MET A 1 -9.90 -34.34 21.32
C MET A 1 -9.74 -32.91 21.81
N ASN A 2 -10.75 -32.32 22.46
CA ASN A 2 -10.73 -30.92 22.91
C ASN A 2 -9.50 -30.53 23.76
N ASP A 3 -9.06 -31.37 24.69
CA ASP A 3 -7.86 -31.07 25.50
C ASP A 3 -6.57 -31.03 24.67
N ILE A 4 -6.48 -31.80 23.59
CA ILE A 4 -5.30 -31.84 22.71
C ILE A 4 -5.33 -30.64 21.77
N SER A 5 -6.48 -30.30 21.18
CA SER A 5 -6.60 -29.13 20.31
C SER A 5 -6.27 -27.85 21.07
N THR A 6 -6.80 -27.66 22.28
CA THR A 6 -6.48 -26.48 23.11
C THR A 6 -4.99 -26.42 23.51
N LYS A 7 -4.36 -27.56 23.77
CA LYS A 7 -2.90 -27.61 24.02
C LYS A 7 -2.10 -27.18 22.79
N LEU A 8 -2.48 -27.67 21.61
CA LEU A 8 -1.81 -27.33 20.36
C LEU A 8 -2.01 -25.85 20.00
N GLU A 9 -3.23 -25.32 20.11
CA GLU A 9 -3.50 -23.89 19.86
C GLU A 9 -2.70 -22.98 20.80
N LYS A 10 -2.58 -23.34 22.08
CA LYS A 10 -1.74 -22.60 23.04
C LYS A 10 -0.25 -22.70 22.72
N HIS A 11 0.21 -23.85 22.25
CA HIS A 11 1.61 -24.07 21.87
C HIS A 11 1.99 -23.28 20.62
N PHE A 12 1.19 -23.40 19.56
CA PHE A 12 1.41 -22.68 18.30
C PHE A 12 1.00 -21.20 18.37
N LYS A 13 0.22 -20.81 19.40
CA LYS A 13 -0.41 -19.50 19.52
C LYS A 13 -1.22 -19.13 18.28
N ASP A 14 -1.87 -20.11 17.68
CA ASP A 14 -2.56 -19.96 16.41
C ASP A 14 -3.54 -21.11 16.15
N ALA A 15 -4.42 -20.94 15.16
CA ALA A 15 -5.26 -22.03 14.66
C ALA A 15 -4.39 -23.13 14.03
N VAL A 16 -4.69 -24.39 14.37
CA VAL A 16 -3.89 -25.56 13.97
C VAL A 16 -4.71 -26.51 13.11
N ASP A 17 -4.14 -26.91 11.97
CA ASP A 17 -4.58 -28.03 11.16
C ASP A 17 -3.97 -29.31 11.73
N ILE A 18 -4.81 -30.25 12.17
CA ILE A 18 -4.40 -31.45 12.92
C ILE A 18 -4.83 -32.70 12.15
N GLU A 19 -3.86 -33.57 11.85
CA GLU A 19 -4.11 -34.91 11.31
C GLU A 19 -4.00 -35.92 12.46
N PHE A 20 -5.03 -36.74 12.65
CA PHE A 20 -5.06 -37.73 13.71
C PHE A 20 -5.72 -39.04 13.26
N THR A 21 -5.45 -40.12 13.98
CA THR A 21 -6.13 -41.40 13.82
C THR A 21 -6.58 -41.95 15.18
N ILE A 22 -7.57 -42.83 15.16
CA ILE A 22 -8.03 -43.56 16.35
C ILE A 22 -7.80 -45.05 16.05
N GLN A 23 -6.91 -45.67 16.83
CA GLN A 23 -6.59 -47.09 16.72
C GLN A 23 -6.79 -47.74 18.08
N ASP A 24 -7.59 -48.81 18.12
CA ASP A 24 -7.91 -49.58 19.33
C ASP A 24 -8.38 -48.69 20.51
N GLY A 25 -9.23 -47.71 20.20
CA GLY A 25 -9.75 -46.75 21.19
C GLY A 25 -8.74 -45.71 21.67
N LYS A 26 -7.52 -45.69 21.13
CA LYS A 26 -6.48 -44.69 21.43
C LYS A 26 -6.36 -43.67 20.31
N LEU A 27 -6.36 -42.40 20.69
CA LEU A 27 -6.16 -41.26 19.79
C LEU A 27 -4.66 -41.01 19.58
N TRP A 28 -4.24 -40.93 18.32
CA TRP A 28 -2.87 -40.63 17.91
C TRP A 28 -2.86 -39.38 17.03
N VAL A 29 -2.06 -38.38 17.38
CA VAL A 29 -1.80 -37.22 16.52
C VAL A 29 -0.68 -37.58 15.55
N LEU A 30 -0.96 -37.50 14.25
CA LEU A 30 -0.02 -37.83 13.18
C LEU A 30 0.76 -36.59 12.75
N ASN A 31 0.08 -35.44 12.66
CA ASN A 31 0.66 -34.17 12.25
C ASN A 31 -0.11 -33.00 12.86
N ALA A 32 0.58 -31.88 13.08
CA ALA A 32 -0.01 -30.62 13.53
C ALA A 32 0.78 -29.45 12.95
N ARG A 33 0.10 -28.54 12.26
CA ARG A 33 0.72 -27.36 11.63
C ARG A 33 -0.20 -26.14 11.70
N PRO A 34 0.33 -24.91 11.57
CA PRO A 34 -0.51 -23.73 11.44
C PRO A 34 -1.50 -23.87 10.27
N ALA A 35 -2.77 -23.57 10.55
CA ALA A 35 -3.85 -23.76 9.57
C ALA A 35 -3.71 -22.75 8.42
N ARG A 36 -3.78 -23.26 7.18
CA ARG A 36 -3.97 -22.43 5.99
C ARG A 36 -5.35 -21.79 6.05
N ARG A 37 -5.44 -20.51 5.69
CA ARG A 37 -6.67 -19.73 5.88
C ARG A 37 -6.81 -18.60 4.86
N THR A 38 -8.04 -18.16 4.66
CA THR A 38 -8.40 -16.95 3.90
C THR A 38 -8.01 -15.69 4.67
N GLY A 39 -7.92 -14.54 3.99
CA GLY A 39 -7.69 -13.25 4.64
C GLY A 39 -8.76 -12.91 5.67
N VAL A 40 -10.02 -13.26 5.37
CA VAL A 40 -11.17 -13.10 6.29
C VAL A 40 -10.99 -13.90 7.57
N ALA A 41 -10.59 -15.18 7.46
CA ALA A 41 -10.32 -16.01 8.61
C ALA A 41 -9.07 -15.54 9.38
N ASN A 42 -8.02 -15.10 8.67
CA ASN A 42 -6.81 -14.57 9.31
C ASN A 42 -7.11 -13.33 10.16
N LEU A 43 -7.91 -12.39 9.64
CA LEU A 43 -8.34 -11.21 10.37
C LEU A 43 -9.11 -11.57 11.65
N LYS A 44 -10.09 -12.46 11.53
CA LYS A 44 -10.88 -12.89 12.69
C LYS A 44 -10.03 -13.58 13.75
N ILE A 45 -9.26 -14.60 13.36
CA ILE A 45 -8.42 -15.38 14.29
C ILE A 45 -7.40 -14.47 14.98
N THR A 46 -6.76 -13.56 14.23
CA THR A 46 -5.75 -12.66 14.81
C THR A 46 -6.36 -11.71 15.83
N ILE A 47 -7.53 -11.13 15.55
CA ILE A 47 -8.22 -10.24 16.49
C ILE A 47 -8.67 -11.02 17.73
N ASP A 48 -9.23 -12.21 17.56
CA ASP A 48 -9.68 -13.05 18.67
C ASP A 48 -8.49 -13.43 19.57
N LEU A 49 -7.37 -13.91 19.00
CA LEU A 49 -6.14 -14.24 19.75
C LEU A 49 -5.53 -13.04 20.48
N PHE A 50 -5.62 -11.84 19.89
CA PHE A 50 -5.17 -10.60 20.54
C PHE A 50 -6.04 -10.27 21.76
N PHE A 51 -7.37 -10.36 21.65
CA PHE A 51 -8.28 -10.13 22.77
C PHE A 51 -8.14 -11.19 23.87
N GLU A 52 -7.86 -12.43 23.49
CA GLU A 52 -7.54 -13.54 24.41
C GLU A 52 -6.14 -13.41 25.03
N LYS A 53 -5.35 -12.41 24.64
CA LYS A 53 -3.97 -12.15 25.10
C LYS A 53 -3.01 -13.30 24.81
N VAL A 54 -3.31 -14.12 23.81
CA VAL A 54 -2.41 -15.20 23.33
C VAL A 54 -1.25 -14.61 22.53
N ILE A 55 -1.55 -13.56 21.77
CA ILE A 55 -0.58 -12.77 21.01
C ILE A 55 -0.62 -11.31 21.47
N ASP A 56 0.51 -10.62 21.33
CA ASP A 56 0.58 -9.18 21.58
C ASP A 56 0.21 -8.37 20.33
N LEU A 57 0.22 -7.05 20.47
CA LEU A 57 -0.12 -6.13 19.38
C LEU A 57 0.86 -6.20 18.20
N ASN A 58 2.15 -6.39 18.47
CA ASN A 58 3.17 -6.46 17.41
C ASN A 58 2.97 -7.73 16.58
N GLU A 59 2.69 -8.85 17.22
CA GLU A 59 2.37 -10.10 16.56
C GLU A 59 1.06 -9.98 15.77
N ALA A 60 0.03 -9.34 16.32
CA ALA A 60 -1.24 -9.12 15.62
C ALA A 60 -1.08 -8.30 14.33
N ILE A 61 -0.29 -7.22 14.37
CA ILE A 61 -0.02 -6.40 13.18
C ILE A 61 0.85 -7.17 12.19
N SER A 62 1.84 -7.93 12.66
CA SER A 62 2.73 -8.72 11.81
C SER A 62 1.97 -9.77 11.01
N ARG A 63 1.05 -10.52 11.65
CA ARG A 63 0.27 -11.60 11.03
C ARG A 63 -0.66 -11.19 9.89
N LEU A 64 -1.16 -9.96 9.91
CA LEU A 64 -2.16 -9.49 8.93
C LEU A 64 -1.51 -8.88 7.71
N ARG A 65 -1.63 -9.51 6.54
CA ARG A 65 -1.08 -8.99 5.29
C ARG A 65 -2.01 -7.91 4.72
N PHE A 66 -1.49 -6.97 3.93
CA PHE A 66 -2.35 -6.01 3.20
C PHE A 66 -3.39 -6.73 2.34
N ARG A 67 -2.99 -7.82 1.68
CA ARG A 67 -3.89 -8.69 0.92
C ARG A 67 -5.04 -9.27 1.75
N ASP A 68 -4.83 -9.52 3.05
CA ASP A 68 -5.91 -10.02 3.90
C ASP A 68 -6.99 -8.94 4.10
N ILE A 69 -6.57 -7.69 4.22
CA ILE A 69 -7.46 -6.53 4.30
C ILE A 69 -8.19 -6.32 2.96
N ASP A 70 -7.48 -6.40 1.83
CA ASP A 70 -8.08 -6.32 0.49
C ASP A 70 -9.08 -7.46 0.23
N GLU A 71 -8.82 -8.67 0.74
CA GLU A 71 -9.73 -9.80 0.62
C GLU A 71 -11.01 -9.58 1.43
N VAL A 72 -10.90 -9.07 2.66
CA VAL A 72 -12.08 -8.70 3.48
C VAL A 72 -12.88 -7.56 2.83
N LEU A 73 -12.19 -6.68 2.11
CA LEU A 73 -12.76 -5.57 1.35
C LEU A 73 -12.95 -5.92 -0.12
N THR A 74 -12.97 -7.21 -0.46
CA THR A 74 -13.46 -7.63 -1.77
C THR A 74 -14.97 -7.43 -1.76
N PRO A 75 -15.52 -6.65 -2.73
CA PRO A 75 -16.96 -6.49 -2.87
C PRO A 75 -17.69 -7.84 -2.89
N PRO A 76 -18.62 -8.11 -1.95
CA PRO A 76 -19.46 -9.29 -2.09
C PRO A 76 -20.44 -9.08 -3.24
N ILE A 77 -20.79 -10.16 -3.93
CA ILE A 77 -21.92 -10.20 -4.86
C ILE A 77 -23.15 -10.56 -4.00
N VAL A 78 -23.98 -9.59 -3.66
CA VAL A 78 -25.06 -9.77 -2.66
C VAL A 78 -26.06 -10.84 -3.08
N ASN A 79 -26.36 -10.90 -4.37
CA ASN A 79 -27.27 -11.87 -4.96
C ASN A 79 -26.55 -13.01 -5.70
N GLU A 80 -25.36 -13.40 -5.24
CA GLU A 80 -24.56 -14.46 -5.88
C GLU A 80 -25.35 -15.76 -6.08
N ASN A 81 -26.19 -16.13 -5.10
CA ASN A 81 -27.03 -17.32 -5.16
C ASN A 81 -28.16 -17.25 -6.21
N GLU A 82 -28.48 -16.06 -6.72
CA GLU A 82 -29.47 -15.84 -7.80
C GLU A 82 -28.82 -15.85 -9.18
N LEU A 83 -27.48 -15.81 -9.25
CA LEU A 83 -26.74 -15.76 -10.50
C LEU A 83 -26.35 -17.17 -10.96
N GLU A 84 -26.39 -17.37 -12.26
CA GLU A 84 -25.97 -18.63 -12.87
C GLU A 84 -24.47 -18.63 -13.11
N ILE A 85 -23.75 -19.59 -12.52
CA ILE A 85 -22.31 -19.77 -12.76
C ILE A 85 -22.11 -20.33 -14.16
N LEU A 86 -21.47 -19.54 -15.02
CA LEU A 86 -21.10 -19.93 -16.37
C LEU A 86 -19.86 -20.82 -16.39
N GLY A 87 -18.89 -20.54 -15.53
CA GLY A 87 -17.65 -21.30 -15.43
C GLY A 87 -16.65 -20.71 -14.46
N LYS A 88 -15.48 -21.35 -14.40
CA LYS A 88 -14.40 -20.99 -13.48
C LYS A 88 -13.04 -20.97 -14.18
N GLY A 89 -12.24 -19.97 -13.89
CA GLY A 89 -10.84 -19.87 -14.31
C GLY A 89 -9.90 -19.68 -13.12
N LEU A 90 -8.70 -19.20 -13.40
CA LEU A 90 -7.69 -18.88 -12.40
C LEU A 90 -7.98 -17.50 -11.77
N PRO A 91 -7.93 -17.38 -10.43
CA PRO A 91 -8.17 -16.11 -9.72
C PRO A 91 -6.96 -15.18 -9.84
N ALA A 92 -6.79 -14.59 -11.03
CA ALA A 92 -5.60 -13.86 -11.43
C ALA A 92 -5.39 -12.55 -10.66
N SER A 93 -6.48 -11.81 -10.43
CA SER A 93 -6.49 -10.57 -9.66
C SER A 93 -7.79 -10.46 -8.85
N PRO A 94 -7.71 -10.13 -7.54
CA PRO A 94 -8.85 -10.14 -6.64
C PRO A 94 -9.87 -9.04 -6.94
N GLY A 95 -11.06 -9.19 -6.35
CA GLY A 95 -12.18 -8.26 -6.47
C GLY A 95 -13.39 -8.87 -7.16
N ALA A 96 -14.54 -8.18 -7.11
CA ALA A 96 -15.72 -8.54 -7.88
C ALA A 96 -16.25 -7.32 -8.63
N THR A 97 -16.79 -7.53 -9.82
CA THR A 97 -17.41 -6.47 -10.60
C THR A 97 -18.50 -7.01 -11.52
N THR A 98 -19.39 -6.12 -11.94
CA THR A 98 -20.46 -6.40 -12.87
C THR A 98 -20.42 -5.38 -13.99
N GLY A 99 -20.46 -5.85 -15.23
CA GLY A 99 -20.38 -4.99 -16.40
C GLY A 99 -20.89 -5.67 -17.66
N LYS A 100 -21.04 -4.87 -18.71
CA LYS A 100 -21.33 -5.37 -20.04
C LYS A 100 -20.07 -5.93 -20.68
N ILE A 101 -20.14 -7.14 -21.22
CA ILE A 101 -18.98 -7.80 -21.83
C ILE A 101 -18.67 -7.25 -23.23
N PHE A 102 -17.39 -7.06 -23.53
CA PHE A 102 -16.89 -6.65 -24.85
C PHE A 102 -15.73 -7.53 -25.27
N PHE A 103 -15.66 -7.83 -26.57
CA PHE A 103 -14.60 -8.67 -27.16
C PHE A 103 -13.53 -7.86 -27.91
N ASP A 104 -13.84 -6.59 -28.16
CA ASP A 104 -13.04 -5.64 -28.93
C ASP A 104 -12.68 -4.40 -28.09
N SER A 105 -11.39 -4.04 -28.12
CA SER A 105 -10.81 -2.97 -27.31
C SER A 105 -11.34 -1.58 -27.72
N ASP A 106 -11.44 -1.30 -29.02
CA ASP A 106 -11.95 -0.02 -29.52
C ASP A 106 -13.41 0.20 -29.14
N SER A 107 -14.24 -0.83 -29.29
CA SER A 107 -15.66 -0.80 -28.92
C SER A 107 -15.87 -0.56 -27.42
N LEU A 108 -15.00 -1.12 -26.57
CA LEU A 108 -15.00 -0.88 -25.13
C LEU A 108 -14.61 0.57 -24.81
N ILE A 109 -13.54 1.09 -25.42
CA ILE A 109 -13.01 2.44 -25.17
C ILE A 109 -14.04 3.53 -25.51
N GLN A 110 -14.85 3.31 -26.55
CA GLN A 110 -15.92 4.24 -26.95
C GLN A 110 -17.06 4.35 -25.93
N ARG A 111 -17.23 3.36 -25.04
CA ARG A 111 -18.32 3.29 -24.05
C ARG A 111 -18.01 4.04 -22.74
N LYS A 112 -17.39 5.22 -22.83
CA LYS A 112 -17.03 6.07 -21.67
C LYS A 112 -18.16 6.15 -20.64
N GLY A 113 -17.88 5.72 -19.40
CA GLY A 113 -18.80 5.83 -18.26
C GLY A 113 -19.74 4.63 -18.03
N ASN A 114 -19.68 3.56 -18.83
CA ASN A 114 -20.42 2.33 -18.56
C ASN A 114 -19.52 1.27 -17.92
N SER A 115 -20.04 0.51 -16.95
CA SER A 115 -19.35 -0.65 -16.39
C SER A 115 -19.15 -1.71 -17.49
N CYS A 116 -17.91 -1.94 -17.89
CA CYS A 116 -17.55 -2.84 -19.00
C CYS A 116 -16.59 -3.95 -18.53
N ILE A 117 -16.74 -5.16 -19.07
CA ILE A 117 -15.81 -6.27 -18.83
C ILE A 117 -15.11 -6.59 -20.15
N LEU A 118 -13.78 -6.57 -20.15
CA LEU A 118 -12.99 -6.95 -21.32
C LEU A 118 -12.85 -8.47 -21.37
N CYS A 119 -13.21 -9.07 -22.50
CA CYS A 119 -13.07 -10.50 -22.75
C CYS A 119 -12.14 -10.76 -23.95
N ARG A 120 -11.03 -11.45 -23.70
CA ARG A 120 -10.02 -11.74 -24.74
C ARG A 120 -9.60 -13.19 -24.73
N ILE A 121 -9.04 -13.68 -25.84
CA ILE A 121 -8.38 -14.99 -25.83
C ILE A 121 -7.12 -14.90 -24.97
N GLU A 122 -6.26 -13.94 -25.30
CA GLU A 122 -5.10 -13.48 -24.55
C GLU A 122 -5.02 -11.96 -24.67
N VAL A 123 -4.38 -11.31 -23.69
CA VAL A 123 -4.16 -9.86 -23.66
C VAL A 123 -2.82 -9.54 -24.33
N SER A 124 -2.82 -8.53 -25.20
CA SER A 124 -1.60 -7.95 -25.78
C SER A 124 -1.32 -6.54 -25.23
N PRO A 125 -0.13 -5.96 -25.47
CA PRO A 125 0.17 -4.56 -25.11
C PRO A 125 -0.80 -3.53 -25.71
N GLU A 126 -1.46 -3.84 -26.83
CA GLU A 126 -2.45 -2.95 -27.47
C GLU A 126 -3.74 -2.84 -26.65
N ASP A 127 -4.03 -3.86 -25.83
CA ASP A 127 -5.23 -3.91 -25.00
C ASP A 127 -5.10 -3.08 -23.69
N LEU A 128 -3.92 -2.49 -23.40
CA LEU A 128 -3.65 -1.78 -22.14
C LEU A 128 -4.67 -0.66 -21.84
N ASN A 129 -5.01 0.15 -22.84
CA ASN A 129 -6.01 1.21 -22.68
C ASN A 129 -7.40 0.65 -22.37
N ALA A 130 -7.80 -0.45 -23.02
CA ALA A 130 -9.08 -1.11 -22.78
C ALA A 130 -9.13 -1.73 -21.38
N ILE A 131 -8.04 -2.36 -20.93
CA ILE A 131 -7.90 -2.86 -19.57
C ILE A 131 -8.04 -1.71 -18.57
N PHE A 132 -7.37 -0.58 -18.81
CA PHE A 132 -7.44 0.60 -17.96
C PHE A 132 -8.83 1.25 -17.90
N ILE A 133 -9.68 1.05 -18.91
CA ILE A 133 -11.07 1.57 -18.92
C ILE A 133 -12.07 0.52 -18.39
N SER A 134 -11.83 -0.77 -18.60
CA SER A 134 -12.73 -1.85 -18.16
C SER A 134 -12.84 -1.92 -16.64
N GLU A 135 -13.94 -2.39 -16.08
CA GLU A 135 -14.04 -2.67 -14.65
C GLU A 135 -13.41 -4.02 -14.28
N GLY A 136 -13.19 -4.89 -15.26
CA GLY A 136 -12.57 -6.19 -15.05
C GLY A 136 -12.24 -6.92 -16.35
N VAL A 137 -11.41 -7.95 -16.24
CA VAL A 137 -10.82 -8.66 -17.38
C VAL A 137 -11.06 -10.17 -17.25
N ILE A 138 -11.44 -10.81 -18.35
CA ILE A 138 -11.51 -12.26 -18.44
C ILE A 138 -10.77 -12.75 -19.68
N THR A 139 -9.98 -13.82 -19.51
CA THR A 139 -9.30 -14.46 -20.63
C THR A 139 -9.59 -15.95 -20.74
N SER A 140 -9.68 -16.48 -21.96
CA SER A 140 -9.80 -17.94 -22.16
C SER A 140 -8.48 -18.67 -21.96
N ARG A 141 -7.35 -17.99 -22.22
CA ARG A 141 -5.99 -18.52 -22.03
C ARG A 141 -5.15 -17.62 -21.13
N GLY A 142 -4.03 -18.16 -20.66
CA GLY A 142 -3.09 -17.48 -19.78
C GLY A 142 -3.13 -17.95 -18.33
N GLY A 143 -1.97 -18.00 -17.69
CA GLY A 143 -1.80 -18.40 -16.29
C GLY A 143 -1.89 -17.23 -15.30
N MET A 144 -1.52 -17.51 -14.04
CA MET A 144 -1.42 -16.53 -12.95
C MET A 144 -0.33 -15.46 -13.16
N THR A 145 0.58 -15.70 -14.09
CA THR A 145 1.70 -14.82 -14.50
C THR A 145 1.53 -14.27 -15.91
N SER A 146 0.36 -14.47 -16.55
CA SER A 146 0.08 -13.89 -17.87
C SER A 146 0.03 -12.37 -17.83
N HIS A 147 0.18 -11.72 -18.99
CA HIS A 147 0.07 -10.26 -19.13
C HIS A 147 -1.24 -9.73 -18.52
N ALA A 148 -2.37 -10.39 -18.79
CA ALA A 148 -3.66 -10.06 -18.19
C ALA A 148 -3.62 -10.09 -16.65
N ALA A 149 -3.00 -11.13 -16.07
CA ALA A 149 -2.90 -11.31 -14.63
C ALA A 149 -1.98 -10.27 -13.97
N VAL A 150 -0.82 -10.01 -14.55
CA VAL A 150 0.17 -9.07 -14.03
C VAL A 150 -0.37 -7.63 -14.10
N VAL A 151 -0.87 -7.21 -15.27
CA VAL A 151 -1.39 -5.85 -15.48
C VAL A 151 -2.60 -5.60 -14.59
N SER A 152 -3.60 -6.49 -14.62
CA SER A 152 -4.83 -6.28 -13.84
C SER A 152 -4.56 -6.25 -12.34
N ARG A 153 -3.61 -7.04 -11.84
CA ARG A 153 -3.18 -6.99 -10.44
C ARG A 153 -2.47 -5.68 -10.11
N GLY A 154 -1.57 -5.21 -10.98
CA GLY A 154 -0.86 -3.95 -10.80
C GLY A 154 -1.78 -2.73 -10.72
N ILE A 155 -2.92 -2.75 -11.41
CA ILE A 155 -3.91 -1.66 -11.39
C ILE A 155 -5.13 -1.93 -10.50
N GLY A 156 -5.16 -3.08 -9.82
CA GLY A 156 -6.20 -3.46 -8.85
C GLY A 156 -7.58 -3.75 -9.47
N LYS A 157 -7.63 -4.35 -10.66
CA LYS A 157 -8.88 -4.75 -11.32
C LYS A 157 -9.14 -6.25 -11.19
N PRO A 158 -10.39 -6.68 -10.92
CA PRO A 158 -10.77 -8.09 -10.94
C PRO A 158 -10.37 -8.75 -12.26
N CYS A 159 -9.68 -9.88 -12.18
CA CYS A 159 -9.27 -10.62 -13.36
C CYS A 159 -9.43 -12.13 -13.14
N ILE A 160 -10.04 -12.79 -14.13
CA ILE A 160 -10.07 -14.26 -14.21
C ILE A 160 -9.30 -14.65 -15.46
N SER A 161 -8.18 -15.35 -15.30
CA SER A 161 -7.39 -15.81 -16.45
C SER A 161 -7.61 -17.29 -16.74
N GLY A 162 -7.41 -17.70 -17.99
CA GLY A 162 -7.37 -19.11 -18.36
C GLY A 162 -8.70 -19.85 -18.13
N ILE A 163 -9.83 -19.24 -18.47
CA ILE A 163 -11.14 -19.91 -18.47
C ILE A 163 -11.18 -20.89 -19.65
N GLY A 164 -10.65 -22.10 -19.46
CA GLY A 164 -10.45 -23.07 -20.56
C GLY A 164 -11.74 -23.49 -21.27
N SER A 165 -12.90 -23.37 -20.62
CA SER A 165 -14.21 -23.65 -21.21
C SER A 165 -14.78 -22.49 -22.04
N LEU A 166 -14.16 -21.30 -22.00
CA LEU A 166 -14.59 -20.11 -22.72
C LEU A 166 -14.05 -20.10 -24.16
N ASN A 167 -14.94 -20.22 -25.14
CA ASN A 167 -14.61 -20.15 -26.55
C ASN A 167 -15.09 -18.82 -27.14
N ILE A 168 -14.16 -18.00 -27.65
CA ILE A 168 -14.40 -16.63 -28.09
C ILE A 168 -14.25 -16.54 -29.61
N ASN A 169 -15.29 -16.01 -30.27
CA ASN A 169 -15.25 -15.66 -31.68
C ASN A 169 -15.19 -14.13 -31.82
N LEU A 170 -13.96 -13.61 -32.04
CA LEU A 170 -13.71 -12.17 -32.17
C LEU A 170 -14.39 -11.56 -33.41
N LYS A 171 -14.52 -12.32 -34.52
CA LYS A 171 -15.15 -11.82 -35.75
C LYS A 171 -16.65 -11.57 -35.55
N GLU A 172 -17.31 -12.46 -34.83
CA GLU A 172 -18.74 -12.37 -34.54
C GLU A 172 -19.05 -11.58 -33.25
N ARG A 173 -18.02 -11.22 -32.48
CA ARG A 173 -18.12 -10.57 -31.16
C ARG A 173 -19.05 -11.33 -30.22
N LYS A 174 -18.80 -12.64 -30.11
CA LYS A 174 -19.57 -13.57 -29.29
C LYS A 174 -18.63 -14.54 -28.58
N ALA A 175 -19.08 -15.06 -27.45
CA ALA A 175 -18.45 -16.18 -26.79
C ALA A 175 -19.45 -17.28 -26.44
N SER A 176 -18.94 -18.47 -26.18
CA SER A 176 -19.69 -19.59 -25.64
C SER A 176 -18.92 -20.25 -24.51
N ILE A 177 -19.64 -20.71 -23.50
CA ILE A 177 -19.06 -21.39 -22.35
C ILE A 177 -20.08 -22.39 -21.82
N ASN A 178 -19.69 -23.65 -21.65
CA ASN A 178 -20.55 -24.69 -21.06
C ASN A 178 -21.99 -24.76 -21.62
N GLY A 179 -22.16 -24.51 -22.93
CA GLY A 179 -23.46 -24.48 -23.61
C GLY A 179 -24.18 -23.13 -23.62
N TYR A 180 -23.75 -22.17 -22.82
CA TYR A 180 -24.27 -20.80 -22.82
C TYR A 180 -23.68 -19.99 -23.97
N LYS A 181 -24.47 -19.07 -24.53
CA LYS A 181 -24.04 -18.07 -25.51
C LYS A 181 -23.97 -16.70 -24.84
N ILE A 182 -22.90 -15.97 -25.09
CA ILE A 182 -22.65 -14.64 -24.57
C ILE A 182 -22.45 -13.70 -25.77
N ASN A 183 -23.25 -12.65 -25.86
CA ASN A 183 -23.14 -11.63 -26.89
C ASN A 183 -22.47 -10.37 -26.32
N GLU A 184 -21.85 -9.60 -27.20
CA GLU A 184 -21.32 -8.29 -26.82
C GLU A 184 -22.43 -7.41 -26.26
N GLY A 185 -22.17 -6.81 -25.10
CA GLY A 185 -23.13 -5.98 -24.38
C GLY A 185 -23.96 -6.70 -23.31
N ASP A 186 -23.89 -8.04 -23.25
CA ASP A 186 -24.57 -8.81 -22.21
C ASP A 186 -23.99 -8.51 -20.82
N TRP A 187 -24.85 -8.52 -19.80
CA TRP A 187 -24.42 -8.35 -18.42
C TRP A 187 -23.72 -9.60 -17.91
N ILE A 188 -22.51 -9.40 -17.40
CA ILE A 188 -21.68 -10.43 -16.82
C ILE A 188 -21.20 -9.94 -15.46
N THR A 189 -21.09 -10.86 -14.52
CA THR A 189 -20.49 -10.61 -13.21
C THR A 189 -19.29 -11.52 -13.02
N ILE A 190 -18.19 -10.98 -12.52
CA ILE A 190 -16.98 -11.74 -12.25
C ILE A 190 -16.56 -11.59 -10.80
N ASN A 191 -16.08 -12.70 -10.24
CA ASN A 191 -15.39 -12.74 -8.96
C ASN A 191 -13.94 -13.17 -9.22
N GLY A 192 -13.05 -12.20 -9.35
CA GLY A 192 -11.62 -12.42 -9.58
C GLY A 192 -10.89 -13.06 -8.39
N SER A 193 -11.45 -12.98 -7.18
CA SER A 193 -10.91 -13.64 -5.99
C SER A 193 -11.15 -15.14 -6.00
N LEU A 194 -12.32 -15.59 -6.48
CA LEU A 194 -12.68 -17.01 -6.56
C LEU A 194 -12.42 -17.62 -7.94
N GLY A 195 -12.27 -16.79 -8.98
CA GLY A 195 -12.17 -17.21 -10.37
C GLY A 195 -13.51 -17.53 -11.02
N ASN A 196 -14.64 -17.13 -10.42
CA ASN A 196 -15.98 -17.49 -10.90
C ASN A 196 -16.55 -16.45 -11.86
N LEU A 197 -17.13 -16.92 -12.97
CA LEU A 197 -17.82 -16.13 -13.98
C LEU A 197 -19.33 -16.42 -13.90
N TYR A 198 -20.14 -15.38 -13.83
CA TYR A 198 -21.60 -15.47 -13.69
C TYR A 198 -22.32 -14.77 -14.84
N MET A 199 -23.44 -15.35 -15.27
CA MET A 199 -24.38 -14.70 -16.18
C MET A 199 -25.22 -13.69 -15.43
N GLY A 200 -25.43 -12.52 -16.05
CA GLY A 200 -26.35 -11.51 -15.53
C GLY A 200 -25.69 -10.46 -14.64
N LYS A 201 -26.56 -9.58 -14.12
CA LYS A 201 -26.17 -8.39 -13.37
C LYS A 201 -26.19 -8.66 -11.86
N GLY A 202 -25.03 -8.98 -11.31
CA GLY A 202 -24.82 -9.08 -9.87
C GLY A 202 -24.88 -7.71 -9.19
N ASN A 203 -25.36 -7.70 -7.96
CA ASN A 203 -25.31 -6.54 -7.08
C ASN A 203 -23.99 -6.55 -6.30
N VAL A 204 -22.99 -5.90 -6.88
CA VAL A 204 -21.66 -5.75 -6.28
C VAL A 204 -21.68 -4.51 -5.39
N THR A 205 -21.55 -4.70 -4.07
CA THR A 205 -21.53 -3.58 -3.13
C THR A 205 -20.12 -3.11 -2.90
N VAL A 206 -19.87 -1.80 -2.95
CA VAL A 206 -18.59 -1.21 -2.52
C VAL A 206 -18.46 -1.46 -1.00
N PRO A 207 -17.48 -2.26 -0.56
CA PRO A 207 -17.33 -2.58 0.84
C PRO A 207 -16.83 -1.34 1.58
N ASN A 208 -17.53 -1.00 2.66
CA ASN A 208 -17.10 0.02 3.60
C ASN A 208 -16.49 -0.67 4.81
N TRP A 209 -15.19 -0.50 5.01
CA TRP A 209 -14.47 -1.09 6.14
C TRP A 209 -15.08 -0.72 7.49
N ARG A 210 -15.75 0.45 7.59
CA ARG A 210 -16.42 0.91 8.82
C ARG A 210 -17.62 0.04 9.21
N ASN A 211 -18.25 -0.62 8.24
CA ASN A 211 -19.37 -1.52 8.48
C ASN A 211 -18.90 -2.95 8.83
N ASN A 212 -17.64 -3.28 8.56
CA ASN A 212 -17.06 -4.55 8.95
C ASN A 212 -16.53 -4.45 10.39
N ARG A 213 -17.14 -5.17 11.33
CA ARG A 213 -16.81 -5.10 12.76
C ARG A 213 -15.33 -5.36 13.03
N GLN A 214 -14.75 -6.37 12.39
CA GLN A 214 -13.35 -6.75 12.59
C GLN A 214 -12.40 -5.66 12.12
N LEU A 215 -12.60 -5.13 10.91
CA LEU A 215 -11.77 -4.04 10.38
C LEU A 215 -11.94 -2.75 11.18
N PHE A 216 -13.16 -2.43 11.61
CA PHE A 216 -13.41 -1.28 12.46
C PHE A 216 -12.69 -1.37 13.81
N VAL A 217 -12.75 -2.53 14.47
CA VAL A 217 -12.02 -2.74 15.73
C VAL A 217 -10.51 -2.68 15.49
N PHE A 218 -10.01 -3.33 14.44
CA PHE A 218 -8.59 -3.33 14.11
C PHE A 218 -8.07 -1.92 13.80
N SER A 219 -8.84 -1.10 13.07
CA SER A 219 -8.45 0.29 12.79
C SER A 219 -8.30 1.10 14.09
N ARG A 220 -9.18 0.89 15.07
CA ARG A 220 -9.12 1.57 16.39
C ARG A 220 -7.95 1.10 17.23
N ILE A 221 -7.62 -0.19 17.17
CA ILE A 221 -6.43 -0.74 17.82
C ILE A 221 -5.17 -0.07 17.26
N ILE A 222 -5.03 0.01 15.93
CA ILE A 222 -3.88 0.65 15.28
C ILE A 222 -3.79 2.13 15.65
N GLU A 223 -4.91 2.85 15.55
CA GLU A 223 -4.96 4.28 15.90
C GLU A 223 -4.53 4.50 17.34
N LYS A 224 -5.11 3.76 18.30
CA LYS A 224 -4.75 3.89 19.71
C LYS A 224 -3.27 3.57 19.93
N ALA A 225 -2.76 2.51 19.29
CA ALA A 225 -1.39 2.10 19.41
C ALA A 225 -0.37 3.15 18.93
N ILE A 226 -0.68 3.82 17.83
CA ILE A 226 0.08 4.94 17.30
C ILE A 226 0.05 6.11 18.29
N CYS A 227 -1.13 6.49 18.79
CA CYS A 227 -1.28 7.58 19.74
C CYS A 227 -0.52 7.33 21.06
N THR A 228 -0.53 6.11 21.57
CA THR A 228 0.11 5.76 22.85
C THR A 228 1.56 5.30 22.74
N ASN A 229 2.16 5.31 21.54
CA ASN A 229 3.56 4.93 21.31
C ASN A 229 3.94 3.53 21.81
N VAL A 230 3.04 2.55 21.68
CA VAL A 230 3.25 1.17 22.15
C VAL A 230 3.67 0.20 21.04
N LEU A 231 3.79 0.69 19.79
CA LEU A 231 4.22 -0.10 18.64
C LEU A 231 5.73 -0.31 18.67
N GLY A 232 6.16 -1.56 18.43
CA GLY A 232 7.57 -1.85 18.23
C GLY A 232 8.07 -1.35 16.87
N ASP A 233 9.37 -1.09 16.78
CA ASP A 233 10.02 -0.53 15.59
C ASP A 233 9.71 -1.35 14.32
N ASN A 234 9.64 -2.68 14.42
CA ASN A 234 9.45 -3.61 13.29
C ASN A 234 8.09 -3.50 12.59
N ASN A 235 7.08 -2.91 13.21
CA ASN A 235 5.73 -2.83 12.65
C ASN A 235 5.29 -1.41 12.32
N ILE A 236 6.14 -0.42 12.56
CA ILE A 236 5.74 0.98 12.51
C ILE A 236 5.34 1.42 11.10
N GLY A 237 6.10 0.98 10.07
CA GLY A 237 5.78 1.30 8.67
C GLY A 237 4.42 0.74 8.27
N LYS A 238 4.18 -0.53 8.63
CA LYS A 238 2.92 -1.22 8.36
C LYS A 238 1.74 -0.57 9.07
N ALA A 239 1.88 -0.22 10.35
CA ALA A 239 0.84 0.42 11.13
C ALA A 239 0.41 1.77 10.53
N TRP A 240 1.38 2.61 10.12
CA TRP A 240 1.08 3.89 9.48
C TRP A 240 0.41 3.75 8.12
N ILE A 241 0.83 2.78 7.30
CA ILE A 241 0.17 2.49 6.02
C ILE A 241 -1.27 2.01 6.23
N LEU A 242 -1.51 1.10 7.19
CA LEU A 242 -2.85 0.66 7.54
C LEU A 242 -3.72 1.82 8.04
N ARG A 243 -3.16 2.72 8.85
CA ARG A 243 -3.86 3.93 9.30
C ARG A 243 -4.23 4.84 8.12
N ASP A 244 -3.30 5.05 7.18
CA ASP A 244 -3.54 5.87 5.99
C ASP A 244 -4.65 5.32 5.11
N TYR A 245 -4.69 3.99 4.98
CA TYR A 245 -5.80 3.31 4.33
C TYR A 245 -7.12 3.59 5.03
N PHE A 246 -7.24 3.32 6.34
CA PHE A 246 -8.50 3.46 7.05
C PHE A 246 -8.98 4.93 7.13
N LEU A 247 -8.09 5.86 7.47
CA LEU A 247 -8.47 7.25 7.70
C LEU A 247 -8.52 8.11 6.44
N HIS A 248 -7.63 7.87 5.48
CA HIS A 248 -7.49 8.71 4.29
C HIS A 248 -7.91 7.99 2.99
N ASN A 249 -8.35 6.73 3.07
CA ASN A 249 -8.68 5.89 1.91
C ASN A 249 -7.52 5.81 0.90
N ILE A 250 -6.27 5.89 1.38
CA ILE A 250 -5.09 5.77 0.53
C ILE A 250 -4.84 4.27 0.29
N PRO A 251 -4.87 3.78 -0.96
CA PRO A 251 -4.69 2.36 -1.25
C PRO A 251 -3.28 1.88 -0.88
N PHE A 252 -3.13 0.58 -0.54
CA PHE A 252 -1.83 -0.03 -0.20
C PHE A 252 -0.84 -0.04 -1.36
N HIS A 253 -1.37 -0.17 -2.58
CA HIS A 253 -0.60 -0.16 -3.82
C HIS A 253 -0.84 1.15 -4.57
N ILE A 254 0.25 1.82 -4.92
CA ILE A 254 0.21 3.04 -5.74
C ILE A 254 -0.23 2.61 -7.14
N LYS A 255 -1.38 3.11 -7.60
CA LYS A 255 -1.79 2.95 -9.00
C LYS A 255 -0.77 3.69 -9.86
N GLY A 256 -0.03 2.97 -10.69
CA GLY A 256 0.85 3.60 -11.68
C GLY A 256 0.03 4.57 -12.52
N THR A 257 0.26 5.87 -12.36
CA THR A 257 -0.26 6.84 -13.31
C THR A 257 0.68 6.80 -14.50
N GLU A 258 0.28 6.13 -15.58
CA GLU A 258 0.99 6.22 -16.85
C GLU A 258 0.90 7.66 -17.36
N LYS A 259 1.96 8.43 -17.13
CA LYS A 259 2.16 9.71 -17.78
C LYS A 259 3.09 9.50 -18.97
N LYS A 260 2.75 10.13 -20.11
CA LYS A 260 3.51 10.01 -21.35
C LYS A 260 4.87 10.69 -21.21
N SER A 261 5.93 10.00 -21.64
CA SER A 261 7.23 10.60 -21.90
C SER A 261 7.08 11.65 -23.01
N ILE A 262 7.52 12.87 -22.75
CA ILE A 262 7.63 13.95 -23.74
C ILE A 262 9.12 14.04 -24.13
N ALA A 263 9.42 14.25 -25.41
CA ALA A 263 10.78 14.51 -25.86
C ALA A 263 11.35 15.80 -25.23
N THR A 264 12.58 15.72 -24.76
CA THR A 264 13.26 16.61 -23.80
C THR A 264 13.26 18.11 -24.12
N LYS A 265 13.12 18.91 -23.05
CA LYS A 265 13.89 20.14 -22.80
C LYS A 265 14.94 19.83 -21.72
N ASP A 266 16.03 20.59 -21.68
CA ASP A 266 17.15 20.43 -20.72
C ASP A 266 16.71 20.36 -19.25
N TYR A 267 17.51 19.69 -18.40
CA TYR A 267 17.21 19.60 -16.97
C TYR A 267 17.40 20.92 -16.23
N ILE A 268 16.31 21.46 -15.66
CA ILE A 268 16.34 22.76 -14.98
C ILE A 268 16.48 22.60 -13.46
N SER A 269 15.97 21.49 -12.90
CA SER A 269 15.81 21.33 -11.46
C SER A 269 17.03 20.75 -10.74
N PHE A 270 17.86 20.00 -11.47
CA PHE A 270 19.08 19.39 -10.96
C PHE A 270 20.15 19.25 -12.07
N VAL A 271 21.39 19.00 -11.66
CA VAL A 271 22.48 18.62 -12.56
C VAL A 271 22.80 17.15 -12.32
N HIS A 272 22.75 16.33 -13.37
CA HIS A 272 23.05 14.91 -13.26
C HIS A 272 24.47 14.68 -12.70
N PRO A 273 24.65 13.85 -11.66
CA PRO A 273 25.97 13.59 -11.10
C PRO A 273 26.89 12.86 -12.08
N THR A 274 28.18 13.09 -11.98
CA THR A 274 29.20 12.34 -12.74
C THR A 274 29.22 10.87 -12.33
N ASP A 275 29.75 9.99 -13.19
CA ASP A 275 29.93 8.55 -12.89
C ASP A 275 30.71 8.28 -11.59
N VAL A 276 31.66 9.17 -11.24
CA VAL A 276 32.42 9.08 -9.99
C VAL A 276 31.49 9.35 -8.80
N GLN A 277 30.65 10.38 -8.87
CA GLN A 277 29.69 10.71 -7.83
C GLN A 277 28.63 9.60 -7.68
N ILE A 278 28.12 9.06 -8.79
CA ILE A 278 27.17 7.93 -8.77
C ILE A 278 27.80 6.73 -8.05
N ARG A 279 29.05 6.36 -8.39
CA ARG A 279 29.76 5.26 -7.70
C ARG A 279 29.91 5.51 -6.20
N ASN A 280 30.13 6.75 -5.78
CA ASN A 280 30.21 7.10 -4.35
C ASN A 280 28.84 7.00 -3.66
N ILE A 281 27.75 7.42 -4.33
CA ILE A 281 26.39 7.26 -3.80
C ILE A 281 26.07 5.78 -3.57
N TYR A 282 26.37 4.90 -4.54
CA TYR A 282 26.17 3.46 -4.36
C TYR A 282 26.94 2.90 -3.15
N LYS A 283 28.16 3.39 -2.89
CA LYS A 283 28.95 2.97 -1.72
C LYS A 283 28.37 3.46 -0.38
N SER A 284 27.61 4.56 -0.38
CA SER A 284 26.98 5.10 0.84
C SER A 284 25.61 4.49 1.14
N LEU A 285 25.02 3.73 0.21
CA LEU A 285 23.74 3.06 0.45
C LEU A 285 23.91 1.94 1.48
N ASN A 286 22.96 1.84 2.40
CA ASN A 286 22.86 0.71 3.32
C ASN A 286 22.03 -0.37 2.64
N LYS A 287 22.59 -1.57 2.49
CA LYS A 287 21.88 -2.73 1.96
C LYS A 287 20.80 -3.17 2.95
N LEU A 288 19.60 -3.36 2.45
CA LEU A 288 18.50 -3.92 3.22
C LEU A 288 18.58 -5.44 3.17
N GLU A 289 18.27 -6.08 4.29
CA GLU A 289 18.05 -7.52 4.29
C GLU A 289 16.80 -7.84 3.48
N TYR A 290 16.78 -9.02 2.83
CA TYR A 290 15.66 -9.42 1.98
C TYR A 290 14.32 -9.39 2.74
N GLU A 291 14.36 -9.71 4.04
CA GLU A 291 13.21 -9.77 4.94
C GLU A 291 12.84 -8.42 5.60
N ASP A 292 13.63 -7.35 5.41
CA ASP A 292 13.35 -6.03 6.01
C ASP A 292 12.22 -5.29 5.28
N LEU A 293 11.01 -5.82 5.44
CA LEU A 293 9.79 -5.24 4.90
C LEU A 293 9.50 -3.87 5.52
N ASN A 294 9.85 -3.68 6.79
CA ASN A 294 9.49 -2.48 7.54
C ASN A 294 10.21 -1.24 7.01
N SER A 295 11.52 -1.30 6.74
CA SER A 295 12.26 -0.18 6.15
C SER A 295 11.71 0.22 4.78
N LYS A 296 11.31 -0.76 3.95
CA LYS A 296 10.69 -0.51 2.64
C LYS A 296 9.36 0.23 2.79
N LEU A 297 8.50 -0.24 3.71
CA LEU A 297 7.22 0.40 4.02
C LEU A 297 7.39 1.80 4.61
N ILE A 298 8.38 2.01 5.48
CA ILE A 298 8.69 3.33 6.02
C ILE A 298 9.11 4.29 4.91
N LEU A 299 9.98 3.87 4.01
CA LEU A 299 10.42 4.73 2.90
C LEU A 299 9.25 5.11 1.99
N GLN A 300 8.44 4.13 1.59
CA GLN A 300 7.23 4.37 0.81
C GLN A 300 6.28 5.34 1.52
N GLY A 301 6.01 5.09 2.81
CA GLY A 301 5.15 5.91 3.64
C GLY A 301 5.67 7.34 3.81
N LEU A 302 6.96 7.52 4.06
CA LEU A 302 7.59 8.83 4.21
C LEU A 302 7.45 9.66 2.93
N ARG A 303 7.82 9.08 1.78
CA ARG A 303 7.69 9.74 0.47
C ARG A 303 6.26 10.13 0.16
N ASN A 304 5.31 9.20 0.32
CA ASN A 304 3.89 9.46 0.09
C ASN A 304 3.37 10.60 0.98
N THR A 305 3.85 10.67 2.23
CA THR A 305 3.48 11.75 3.16
C THR A 305 4.00 13.09 2.66
N LEU A 306 5.29 13.17 2.32
CA LEU A 306 5.92 14.41 1.85
C LEU A 306 5.23 14.93 0.58
N LEU A 307 5.00 14.06 -0.40
CA LEU A 307 4.33 14.41 -1.66
C LEU A 307 2.88 14.86 -1.44
N ARG A 308 2.14 14.20 -0.55
CA ARG A 308 0.76 14.60 -0.20
C ARG A 308 0.72 15.96 0.49
N LEU A 309 1.62 16.20 1.45
CA LEU A 309 1.70 17.49 2.16
C LEU A 309 2.10 18.63 1.21
N LEU A 310 3.08 18.39 0.34
CA LEU A 310 3.43 19.29 -0.76
C LEU A 310 2.21 19.62 -1.62
N SER A 311 1.51 18.60 -2.11
CA SER A 311 0.35 18.77 -2.99
C SER A 311 -0.80 19.55 -2.33
N ASN A 312 -1.00 19.36 -1.03
CA ASN A 312 -2.07 20.03 -0.28
C ASN A 312 -1.78 21.50 0.04
N LYS A 313 -0.50 21.89 0.14
CA LYS A 313 -0.11 23.23 0.63
C LYS A 313 0.49 24.11 -0.46
N ILE A 314 1.01 23.51 -1.52
CA ILE A 314 1.76 24.20 -2.55
C ILE A 314 0.98 24.10 -3.85
N GLY A 315 0.61 25.27 -4.37
CA GLY A 315 -0.10 25.37 -5.64
C GLY A 315 0.65 24.69 -6.78
N ILE A 316 -0.12 24.30 -7.79
CA ILE A 316 0.39 23.78 -9.07
C ILE A 316 1.47 24.74 -9.61
N ASP A 317 2.47 24.19 -10.28
CA ASP A 317 3.66 24.88 -10.79
C ASP A 317 4.65 25.42 -9.76
N ASN A 318 4.41 25.30 -8.45
CA ASN A 318 5.38 25.75 -7.42
C ASN A 318 6.13 24.60 -6.74
N HIS A 319 5.82 23.34 -7.05
CA HIS A 319 6.43 22.16 -6.41
C HIS A 319 7.95 22.10 -6.57
N TYR A 320 8.46 22.58 -7.71
CA TYR A 320 9.90 22.66 -7.98
C TYR A 320 10.70 23.53 -7.00
N LYS A 321 10.02 24.38 -6.21
CA LYS A 321 10.64 25.18 -5.14
C LYS A 321 10.75 24.43 -3.81
N TYR A 322 10.30 23.17 -3.78
CA TYR A 322 10.21 22.37 -2.56
C TYR A 322 10.51 20.88 -2.78
N TYR A 323 10.58 20.41 -4.02
CA TYR A 323 10.92 19.05 -4.40
C TYR A 323 11.70 19.03 -5.72
N ARG A 324 12.68 18.14 -5.83
CA ARG A 324 13.37 17.82 -7.09
C ARG A 324 13.94 16.38 -7.09
N PRO A 325 14.13 15.77 -8.26
CA PRO A 325 15.04 14.66 -8.48
C PRO A 325 16.48 15.15 -8.28
N ILE A 326 17.39 14.22 -7.98
CA ILE A 326 18.82 14.54 -7.84
C ILE A 326 19.65 13.92 -8.98
N LEU A 327 19.06 12.99 -9.71
CA LEU A 327 19.68 12.27 -10.82
C LEU A 327 18.59 11.80 -11.79
N ASP A 328 19.02 11.37 -12.99
CA ASP A 328 18.15 10.70 -13.94
C ASP A 328 18.25 9.18 -13.68
N PRO A 329 17.16 8.52 -13.26
CA PRO A 329 17.16 7.07 -13.01
C PRO A 329 17.52 6.25 -14.26
N MET A 330 17.21 6.73 -15.47
CA MET A 330 17.50 6.00 -16.72
C MET A 330 18.99 5.98 -17.04
N CYS A 331 19.75 6.99 -16.59
CA CYS A 331 21.21 6.99 -16.68
C CYS A 331 21.88 6.12 -15.59
N CYS A 332 21.10 5.62 -14.63
CA CYS A 332 21.59 4.88 -13.46
C CYS A 332 21.18 3.40 -13.44
N VAL A 333 20.81 2.84 -14.60
CA VAL A 333 20.42 1.43 -14.75
C VAL A 333 21.66 0.53 -14.89
N ARG A 334 21.68 -0.57 -14.14
CA ARG A 334 22.72 -1.61 -14.22
C ARG A 334 22.05 -2.96 -14.48
N ASN A 335 22.58 -3.71 -15.44
CA ASN A 335 22.18 -5.09 -15.71
C ASN A 335 23.19 -6.05 -15.06
N MET A 336 22.74 -6.90 -14.15
CA MET A 336 23.55 -7.97 -13.57
C MET A 336 23.50 -9.20 -14.49
N LYS A 337 24.49 -9.33 -15.38
CA LYS A 337 24.59 -10.45 -16.34
C LYS A 337 24.58 -11.86 -15.73
N ASN A 338 24.77 -12.00 -14.41
CA ASN A 338 24.90 -13.29 -13.73
C ASN A 338 23.64 -13.76 -12.97
N ASP A 339 22.63 -12.89 -12.77
CA ASP A 339 21.41 -13.22 -12.04
C ASP A 339 20.17 -12.88 -12.90
N ASN A 340 19.64 -13.88 -13.61
CA ASN A 340 18.29 -13.90 -14.20
C ASN A 340 17.80 -12.59 -14.88
N ASN A 341 18.65 -11.86 -15.61
CA ASN A 341 18.29 -10.60 -16.27
C ASN A 341 17.62 -9.57 -15.33
N SER A 342 18.09 -9.45 -14.09
CA SER A 342 17.60 -8.44 -13.16
C SER A 342 18.27 -7.07 -13.41
N PHE A 343 17.44 -6.02 -13.39
CA PHE A 343 17.83 -4.63 -13.52
C PHE A 343 17.86 -3.96 -12.16
N HIS A 344 18.95 -3.25 -11.90
CA HIS A 344 19.14 -2.42 -10.72
C HIS A 344 19.09 -0.96 -11.14
N GLN A 345 18.35 -0.14 -10.41
CA GLN A 345 18.19 1.27 -10.72
C GLN A 345 18.35 2.13 -9.46
N LEU A 346 19.23 3.13 -9.54
CA LEU A 346 19.37 4.13 -8.49
C LEU A 346 18.36 5.26 -8.70
N ILE A 347 17.71 5.67 -7.61
CA ILE A 347 16.76 6.77 -7.59
C ILE A 347 17.18 7.74 -6.48
N GLY A 348 17.06 9.05 -6.75
CA GLY A 348 17.46 10.11 -5.83
C GLY A 348 16.46 11.26 -5.82
N GLU A 349 16.01 11.66 -4.63
CA GLU A 349 15.01 12.70 -4.42
C GLU A 349 15.39 13.63 -3.28
N GLU A 350 15.09 14.92 -3.45
CA GLU A 350 15.31 15.94 -2.44
C GLU A 350 14.05 16.77 -2.23
N TYR A 351 13.70 16.93 -0.95
CA TYR A 351 12.62 17.77 -0.46
C TYR A 351 13.23 18.90 0.36
N PHE A 352 12.83 20.14 0.11
CA PHE A 352 13.44 21.32 0.71
C PHE A 352 12.39 22.34 1.14
N ASN A 353 12.77 23.24 2.05
CA ASN A 353 11.87 24.15 2.75
C ASN A 353 10.65 23.43 3.37
N ILE A 354 10.87 22.21 3.88
CA ILE A 354 9.81 21.35 4.44
C ILE A 354 9.02 22.06 5.52
N SER A 355 9.69 22.81 6.39
CA SER A 355 9.10 23.62 7.44
C SER A 355 8.03 24.61 6.96
N LYS A 356 8.06 25.08 5.70
CA LYS A 356 7.06 26.02 5.17
C LYS A 356 5.72 25.38 4.84
N TYR A 357 5.67 24.06 4.64
CA TYR A 357 4.45 23.34 4.26
C TYR A 357 4.09 22.17 5.19
N ILE A 358 4.94 21.86 6.16
CA ILE A 358 4.57 21.03 7.31
C ILE A 358 4.36 21.97 8.50
N PRO A 359 3.12 22.35 8.84
CA PRO A 359 2.88 23.17 10.01
C PRO A 359 3.30 22.42 11.28
N ASN A 360 4.11 23.13 12.08
CA ASN A 360 4.53 22.83 13.45
C ASN A 360 5.61 21.74 13.64
N LEU A 361 6.54 22.06 14.56
CA LEU A 361 7.31 21.10 15.37
C LEU A 361 8.40 20.29 14.68
N ILE A 362 8.89 20.71 13.52
CA ILE A 362 10.08 20.07 12.97
C ILE A 362 11.05 21.09 12.40
N ASP A 363 12.26 21.15 12.96
CA ASP A 363 13.42 21.83 12.37
C ASP A 363 13.89 21.17 11.06
N ILE A 364 13.08 20.32 10.42
CA ILE A 364 13.42 19.71 9.13
C ILE A 364 13.16 20.76 8.04
N TYR A 365 14.24 21.32 7.52
CA TYR A 365 14.20 22.16 6.31
C TYR A 365 14.49 21.35 5.05
N LYS A 366 15.12 20.16 5.18
CA LYS A 366 15.58 19.37 4.05
C LYS A 366 15.57 17.87 4.34
N VAL A 367 15.08 17.08 3.39
CA VAL A 367 15.14 15.61 3.39
C VAL A 367 15.68 15.18 2.03
N LYS A 368 16.75 14.39 2.04
CA LYS A 368 17.37 13.82 0.85
C LYS A 368 17.33 12.31 0.96
N ILE A 369 16.92 11.64 -0.11
CA ILE A 369 16.71 10.20 -0.13
C ILE A 369 17.39 9.64 -1.39
N TYR A 370 18.24 8.64 -1.21
CA TYR A 370 18.66 7.75 -2.29
C TYR A 370 18.24 6.33 -1.98
N TYR A 371 17.81 5.61 -3.00
CA TYR A 371 17.49 4.20 -2.86
C TYR A 371 17.71 3.47 -4.17
N GLU A 372 18.06 2.20 -4.04
CA GLU A 372 18.24 1.28 -5.17
C GLU A 372 17.03 0.35 -5.23
N VAL A 373 16.46 0.20 -6.42
CA VAL A 373 15.38 -0.75 -6.70
C VAL A 373 15.86 -1.86 -7.64
N GLN A 374 15.24 -3.03 -7.51
CA GLN A 374 15.51 -4.19 -8.35
C GLN A 374 14.24 -4.67 -9.05
N THR A 375 14.28 -4.85 -10.37
CA THR A 375 13.17 -5.39 -11.18
C THR A 375 13.68 -6.41 -12.19
N ASP A 376 12.83 -7.36 -12.57
CA ASP A 376 13.10 -8.34 -13.62
C ASP A 376 12.59 -7.88 -15.00
N SER A 377 12.02 -6.67 -15.11
CA SER A 377 11.44 -6.15 -16.34
C SER A 377 11.89 -4.73 -16.66
N GLU A 378 12.38 -4.50 -17.88
CA GLU A 378 12.68 -3.15 -18.38
C GLU A 378 11.46 -2.22 -18.34
N ASN A 379 10.25 -2.77 -18.47
CA ASN A 379 9.02 -1.99 -18.44
C ASN A 379 8.71 -1.39 -17.07
N GLU A 380 9.33 -1.91 -16.01
CA GLU A 380 9.20 -1.46 -14.63
C GLU A 380 10.31 -0.46 -14.20
N LEU A 381 11.17 -0.04 -15.14
CA LEU A 381 12.16 1.00 -14.88
C LEU A 381 11.49 2.36 -14.68
N SER A 382 11.91 3.05 -13.61
CA SER A 382 11.44 4.39 -13.27
C SER A 382 12.13 5.44 -14.15
N PHE A 383 11.48 6.56 -14.39
CA PHE A 383 12.00 7.62 -15.27
C PHE A 383 11.52 9.01 -14.83
N LEU A 384 12.12 10.04 -15.40
CA LEU A 384 11.73 11.43 -15.13
C LEU A 384 10.43 11.80 -15.84
N ASP A 385 9.52 12.44 -15.10
CA ASP A 385 8.27 12.98 -15.59
C ASP A 385 8.52 14.35 -16.27
N PHE A 386 8.62 14.32 -17.60
CA PHE A 386 8.79 15.51 -18.43
C PHE A 386 7.51 16.35 -18.59
N THR A 387 6.39 15.96 -17.97
CA THR A 387 5.15 16.75 -18.02
C THR A 387 5.18 17.96 -17.09
N ASN A 388 6.11 18.00 -16.12
CA ASN A 388 6.29 19.14 -15.23
C ASN A 388 7.34 20.11 -15.80
N PRO A 389 6.95 21.27 -16.36
CA PRO A 389 7.87 22.16 -17.06
C PRO A 389 8.89 22.86 -16.15
N ASN A 390 8.69 22.85 -14.82
CA ASN A 390 9.48 23.64 -13.88
C ASN A 390 10.28 22.80 -12.87
N GLY A 391 9.97 21.51 -12.73
CA GLY A 391 10.58 20.66 -11.72
C GLY A 391 10.27 19.20 -11.96
N GLU A 392 11.09 18.59 -12.82
CA GLU A 392 11.02 17.19 -13.22
C GLU A 392 10.54 16.33 -12.08
N SER A 393 9.42 15.64 -12.25
CA SER A 393 8.99 14.69 -11.21
C SER A 393 9.57 13.32 -11.52
N ILE A 394 9.43 12.34 -10.64
CA ILE A 394 9.85 10.96 -10.94
C ILE A 394 8.59 10.10 -11.09
N VAL A 395 8.47 9.41 -12.23
CA VAL A 395 7.51 8.31 -12.38
C VAL A 395 8.18 7.04 -11.88
N LEU A 396 7.70 6.55 -10.75
CA LEU A 396 8.14 5.28 -10.20
C LEU A 396 7.30 4.14 -10.75
N LYS A 397 7.98 3.06 -11.12
CA LYS A 397 7.34 1.85 -11.62
C LYS A 397 7.67 0.59 -10.82
N CYS A 398 8.77 0.61 -10.06
CA CYS A 398 9.17 -0.48 -9.18
C CYS A 398 9.26 0.03 -7.74
N ASP A 399 8.76 -0.77 -6.80
CA ASP A 399 8.78 -0.52 -5.36
C ASP A 399 9.68 -1.50 -4.58
N ASN A 400 10.34 -2.44 -5.28
CA ASN A 400 11.26 -3.39 -4.67
C ASN A 400 12.62 -2.75 -4.35
N ILE A 401 12.65 -2.02 -3.24
CA ILE A 401 13.83 -1.35 -2.69
C ILE A 401 14.77 -2.39 -2.08
N ILE A 402 16.06 -2.32 -2.41
CA ILE A 402 17.11 -3.23 -1.91
C ILE A 402 18.21 -2.52 -1.11
N SER A 403 18.37 -1.20 -1.30
CA SER A 403 19.36 -0.41 -0.56
C SER A 403 18.82 1.01 -0.33
N LEU A 404 19.16 1.65 0.79
CA LEU A 404 18.70 3.02 1.10
C LEU A 404 19.76 3.90 1.76
N TYR A 405 19.63 5.20 1.53
CA TYR A 405 20.31 6.28 2.24
C TYR A 405 19.32 7.42 2.44
N ILE A 406 19.19 7.89 3.68
CA ILE A 406 18.34 9.02 4.04
C ILE A 406 19.17 10.02 4.81
N GLU A 407 19.04 11.28 4.43
CA GLU A 407 19.68 12.42 5.07
C GLU A 407 18.63 13.47 5.39
N ILE A 408 18.68 13.99 6.62
CA ILE A 408 17.75 15.00 7.13
C ILE A 408 18.57 16.13 7.72
N ASN A 409 18.35 17.35 7.24
CA ASN A 409 19.14 18.53 7.62
C ASN A 409 20.65 18.26 7.59
N ASP A 410 21.09 17.63 6.50
CA ASP A 410 22.49 17.29 6.26
C ASP A 410 23.08 16.26 7.28
N GLN A 411 22.23 15.59 8.07
CA GLN A 411 22.60 14.46 8.92
C GLN A 411 22.11 13.12 8.36
N ILE A 412 22.99 12.12 8.32
CA ILE A 412 22.68 10.77 7.83
C ILE A 412 21.87 10.02 8.88
N ILE A 413 20.73 9.48 8.45
CA ILE A 413 19.87 8.61 9.26
C ILE A 413 20.28 7.16 9.05
N LYS A 414 20.67 6.48 10.13
CA LYS A 414 20.97 5.05 10.09
C LYS A 414 19.66 4.25 9.98
N PRO A 415 19.64 3.11 9.27
CA PRO A 415 18.43 2.28 9.13
C PRO A 415 17.74 1.95 10.46
N LYS A 416 18.51 1.66 11.52
CA LYS A 416 17.97 1.39 12.87
C LYS A 416 17.19 2.55 13.50
N ASP A 417 17.49 3.79 13.12
CA ASP A 417 16.87 5.00 13.69
C ASP A 417 15.65 5.44 12.84
N LEU A 418 15.49 4.85 11.66
CA LEU A 418 14.44 5.18 10.69
C LEU A 418 13.01 4.93 11.24
N PRO A 419 12.71 3.83 11.96
CA PRO A 419 11.39 3.62 12.55
C PRO A 419 10.98 4.73 13.53
N LYS A 420 11.87 5.06 14.47
CA LYS A 420 11.62 6.10 15.48
C LYS A 420 11.43 7.48 14.85
N LEU A 421 12.28 7.82 13.89
CA LEU A 421 12.19 9.06 13.14
C LEU A 421 10.86 9.15 12.37
N TYR A 422 10.53 8.10 11.61
CA TYR A 422 9.30 8.06 10.83
C TYR A 422 8.06 8.18 11.70
N ASN A 423 8.03 7.46 12.84
CA ASN A 423 6.95 7.58 13.80
C ASN A 423 6.79 9.01 14.31
N THR A 424 7.90 9.63 14.74
CA THR A 424 7.92 11.01 15.24
C THR A 424 7.42 12.00 14.18
N PHE A 425 7.86 11.83 12.94
CA PHE A 425 7.41 12.64 11.81
C PHE A 425 5.90 12.51 11.59
N ARG A 426 5.38 11.27 11.58
CA ARG A 426 3.97 10.98 11.30
C ARG A 426 3.02 11.33 12.45
N LYS A 427 3.41 11.14 13.73
CA LYS A 427 2.60 11.54 14.90
C LYS A 427 2.28 13.03 14.89
N ARG A 428 3.16 13.86 14.34
CA ARG A 428 2.94 15.31 14.28
C ARG A 428 1.82 15.72 13.32
N GLU A 429 1.54 14.89 12.31
CA GLU A 429 0.34 15.05 11.48
C GLU A 429 -0.95 14.75 12.26
N TYR A 430 -0.93 13.76 13.17
CA TYR A 430 -2.08 13.45 14.04
C TYR A 430 -2.46 14.64 14.94
N PHE A 431 -1.49 15.46 15.34
CA PHE A 431 -1.79 16.60 16.19
C PHE A 431 -2.70 17.65 15.53
N TRP A 432 -2.85 17.63 14.20
CA TRP A 432 -3.80 18.51 13.51
C TRP A 432 -5.25 18.22 13.90
N THR A 433 -5.63 16.94 14.09
CA THR A 433 -6.96 16.56 14.59
C THR A 433 -7.04 16.60 16.11
N TRP A 434 -5.93 16.35 16.82
CA TRP A 434 -5.87 16.41 18.28
C TRP A 434 -6.33 17.77 18.83
N TYR A 435 -5.95 18.89 18.20
CA TYR A 435 -6.38 20.23 18.64
C TYR A 435 -7.91 20.37 18.62
N SER A 436 -8.54 19.96 17.51
CA SER A 436 -10.00 19.98 17.38
C SER A 436 -10.68 19.01 18.34
N GLU A 437 -10.12 17.82 18.56
CA GLU A 437 -10.67 16.80 19.47
C GLU A 437 -10.60 17.25 20.94
N ASN A 438 -9.59 18.05 21.31
CA ASN A 438 -9.38 18.55 22.66
C ASN A 438 -9.90 19.98 22.89
N LEU A 439 -10.67 20.53 21.93
CA LEU A 439 -11.24 21.87 22.02
C LEU A 439 -10.19 22.92 22.44
N THR A 440 -9.02 22.85 21.82
CA THR A 440 -7.87 23.71 22.09
C THR A 440 -7.25 24.16 20.77
N SER A 441 -6.52 25.28 20.77
CA SER A 441 -5.84 25.76 19.57
C SER A 441 -4.33 25.57 19.65
N HIS A 442 -3.68 25.54 18.47
CA HIS A 442 -2.22 25.57 18.39
C HIS A 442 -1.64 26.77 19.15
N LYS A 443 -2.23 27.96 18.95
CA LYS A 443 -1.84 29.20 19.62
C LYS A 443 -1.91 29.06 21.15
N GLU A 444 -2.98 28.46 21.68
CA GLU A 444 -3.17 28.26 23.12
C GLU A 444 -2.09 27.35 23.73
N ILE A 445 -1.69 26.28 23.02
CA ILE A 445 -0.59 25.41 23.46
C ILE A 445 0.75 26.13 23.39
N VAL A 446 1.05 26.87 22.31
CA VAL A 446 2.30 27.63 22.18
C VAL A 446 2.43 28.65 23.31
N GLU A 447 1.37 29.43 23.55
CA GLU A 447 1.31 30.42 24.63
C GLU A 447 1.48 29.78 26.01
N PHE A 448 0.96 28.57 26.23
CA PHE A 448 1.13 27.83 27.47
C PHE A 448 2.56 27.31 27.66
N VAL A 449 3.14 26.67 26.64
CA VAL A 449 4.46 26.05 26.69
C VAL A 449 5.55 27.10 26.91
N ASN A 450 5.34 28.32 26.40
CA ASN A 450 6.21 29.48 26.60
C ASN A 450 6.15 30.09 28.04
N ARG A 451 5.20 29.67 28.90
CA ARG A 451 5.12 30.17 30.29
C ARG A 451 6.21 29.57 31.18
N PRO A 452 6.62 30.26 32.25
CA PRO A 452 7.50 29.69 33.27
C PRO A 452 6.95 28.38 33.85
N LYS A 453 7.84 27.43 34.21
CA LYS A 453 7.46 26.11 34.76
C LYS A 453 6.45 26.20 35.91
N LYS A 454 6.62 27.15 36.82
CA LYS A 454 5.73 27.39 37.96
C LYS A 454 4.30 27.77 37.56
N ASP A 455 4.13 28.44 36.43
CA ASP A 455 2.82 28.86 35.93
C ASP A 455 2.17 27.80 35.05
N ARG A 456 2.97 26.95 34.37
CA ARG A 456 2.47 25.79 33.64
C ARG A 456 1.76 24.80 34.57
N LEU A 457 2.28 24.58 35.77
CA LEU A 457 1.70 23.67 36.77
C LEU A 457 0.33 24.12 37.29
N LYS A 458 -0.06 25.39 37.10
CA LYS A 458 -1.36 25.92 37.54
C LYS A 458 -2.50 25.55 36.59
N ASN A 459 -2.20 25.25 35.32
CA ASN A 459 -3.21 24.85 34.33
C ASN A 459 -3.07 23.36 34.04
N PHE A 460 -3.76 22.55 34.84
CA PHE A 460 -3.71 21.09 34.74
C PHE A 460 -4.07 20.60 33.32
N ARG A 461 -5.13 21.16 32.72
CA ARG A 461 -5.58 20.80 31.37
C ARG A 461 -4.48 20.97 30.33
N LEU A 462 -3.92 22.17 30.19
CA LEU A 462 -2.89 22.45 29.19
C LEU A 462 -1.56 21.77 29.52
N ASN A 463 -1.29 21.52 30.81
CA ASN A 463 -0.13 20.74 31.24
C ASN A 463 -0.24 19.28 30.75
N THR A 464 -1.35 18.61 31.02
CA THR A 464 -1.63 17.26 30.52
C THR A 464 -1.52 17.20 29.01
N TYR A 465 -2.12 18.16 28.32
CA TYR A 465 -2.03 18.29 26.87
C TYR A 465 -0.59 18.44 26.36
N ALA A 466 0.23 19.27 27.00
CA ALA A 466 1.62 19.44 26.58
C ALA A 466 2.48 18.17 26.82
N HIS A 467 2.15 17.34 27.81
CA HIS A 467 2.75 16.01 27.97
C HIS A 467 2.26 15.01 26.92
N GLU A 468 0.96 15.00 26.61
CA GLU A 468 0.40 14.17 25.52
C GLU A 468 1.00 14.50 24.16
N LEU A 469 1.29 15.79 23.91
CA LEU A 469 1.95 16.29 22.72
C LEU A 469 3.48 16.08 22.73
N GLU A 470 4.04 15.47 23.78
CA GLU A 470 5.49 15.28 23.98
C GLU A 470 6.30 16.59 23.94
N LEU A 471 5.67 17.71 24.29
CA LEU A 471 6.30 19.04 24.42
C LEU A 471 6.95 19.22 25.79
N LEU A 472 6.44 18.49 26.79
CA LEU A 472 6.99 18.40 28.13
C LEU A 472 7.34 16.95 28.47
N GLU A 473 8.43 16.78 29.20
CA GLU A 473 8.82 15.54 29.87
C GLU A 473 9.29 15.92 31.27
N ASN A 474 8.72 15.29 32.32
CA ASN A 474 8.98 15.67 33.73
C ASN A 474 8.81 17.20 33.99
N ASP A 475 7.80 17.80 33.34
CA ASP A 475 7.43 19.23 33.37
C ASP A 475 8.50 20.19 32.81
N SER A 476 9.50 19.65 32.12
CA SER A 476 10.56 20.40 31.44
C SER A 476 10.36 20.32 29.92
N LEU A 477 10.79 21.35 29.19
CA LEU A 477 10.64 21.39 27.73
C LEU A 477 11.51 20.30 27.07
N THR A 478 10.89 19.52 26.18
CA THR A 478 11.61 18.63 25.27
C THR A 478 12.18 19.43 24.09
N ASN A 479 13.00 18.82 23.24
CA ASN A 479 13.46 19.46 21.99
C ASN A 479 12.27 19.86 21.10
N SER A 480 11.21 19.05 21.07
CA SER A 480 9.97 19.38 20.37
C SER A 480 9.30 20.61 20.99
N GLY A 481 9.22 20.68 22.33
CA GLY A 481 8.67 21.83 23.05
C GLY A 481 9.44 23.12 22.82
N GLN A 482 10.78 23.05 22.74
CA GLN A 482 11.63 24.19 22.43
C GLN A 482 11.43 24.68 21.00
N ALA A 483 11.46 23.77 20.01
CA ALA A 483 11.24 24.08 18.60
C ALA A 483 9.82 24.60 18.29
N LEU A 484 8.90 24.54 19.26
CA LEU A 484 7.56 25.10 19.13
C LEU A 484 7.47 26.59 19.48
N ILE A 485 8.38 27.05 20.34
CA ILE A 485 8.42 28.43 20.84
C ILE A 485 9.21 29.34 19.87
N PHE A 486 10.13 28.75 19.09
CA PHE A 486 10.89 29.40 18.02
C PHE A 486 10.17 29.25 16.68
#